data_AF-A0A9C6WNE4-F1
#
_entry.id   AF-A0A9C6WNE4-F1
#
_cell.length_a   1.000
_cell.length_b   1.000
_cell.length_c   1.000
_cell.angle_alpha   90.00
_cell.angle_beta   90.00
_cell.angle_gamma   90.00
#
_symmetry.space_group_name_H-M   'P 1'
#
loop_
_entity.id
_entity.type
_entity.pdbx_description
1 polymer ?
#
loop_
_entity_poly.entity_id
_entity_poly.type
_entity_poly.pdbx_seq_one_letter_code
_entity_poly.pdbx_strand_id
1 'polypeptide(L)'
;MNRPVGPNAKLFKSRCTVLVRDVKNAPLKVKEWADIKIENKIKMFDLVLTYFKVEGRKHLVWAQMNSSYRSYRHLLKKRYFEPYDNPEIARANIPLEMEKEDWDYLVNLWIDEGWQKISQQNKMSRAANSIIHTTGAKGAQQRAEEAFEQTGQEIDRLRLWELTHTRVNGQACNEETQEKLVDLIHFRIYLRNYHLK
;
A
#
# COMPACT_ATOMS: atom_id res chain seq x y z
N MET A 1 9.14 -1.21 -6.70
CA MET A 1 8.65 -0.01 -6.00
C MET A 1 7.80 0.75 -7.02
N ASN A 2 6.51 0.96 -6.75
CA ASN A 2 5.51 1.18 -7.80
C ASN A 2 4.48 2.27 -7.42
N ARG A 3 4.89 3.29 -6.66
CA ARG A 3 3.99 4.36 -6.18
C ARG A 3 4.20 5.65 -6.98
N PRO A 4 3.13 6.43 -7.25
CA PRO A 4 3.27 7.73 -7.90
C PRO A 4 4.01 8.70 -6.97
N VAL A 5 4.92 9.47 -7.57
CA VAL A 5 5.78 10.50 -6.95
C VAL A 5 5.59 11.84 -7.66
N GLY A 6 6.14 12.91 -7.08
CA GLY A 6 6.05 14.26 -7.63
C GLY A 6 4.80 15.04 -7.20
N PRO A 7 4.65 16.30 -7.66
CA PRO A 7 3.67 17.26 -7.14
C PRO A 7 2.21 16.80 -7.32
N ASN A 8 1.91 16.07 -8.40
CA ASN A 8 0.58 15.57 -8.69
C ASN A 8 0.24 14.23 -8.02
N ALA A 9 1.17 13.62 -7.27
CA ALA A 9 0.97 12.29 -6.68
C ALA A 9 -0.19 12.24 -5.69
N LYS A 10 -0.40 13.30 -4.90
CA LYS A 10 -1.52 13.39 -3.95
C LYS A 10 -2.86 13.44 -4.68
N LEU A 11 -2.96 14.29 -5.70
CA LEU A 11 -4.17 14.43 -6.52
C LEU A 11 -4.49 13.12 -7.25
N PHE A 12 -3.47 12.47 -7.82
CA PHE A 12 -3.60 11.16 -8.48
C PHE A 12 -4.15 10.09 -7.54
N LYS A 13 -3.55 9.94 -6.34
CA LYS A 13 -4.03 8.98 -5.33
C LYS A 13 -5.46 9.28 -4.89
N SER A 14 -5.79 10.57 -4.72
CA SER A 14 -7.14 11.00 -4.37
C SER A 14 -8.15 10.58 -5.44
N ARG A 15 -7.85 10.86 -6.72
CA ARG A 15 -8.75 10.49 -7.83
C ARG A 15 -8.95 8.99 -7.95
N CYS A 16 -7.88 8.20 -7.85
CA CYS A 16 -7.99 6.73 -7.78
C CYS A 16 -8.89 6.26 -6.64
N THR A 17 -8.80 6.92 -5.47
CA THR A 17 -9.61 6.57 -4.30
C THR A 17 -11.09 6.92 -4.50
N VAL A 18 -11.40 8.06 -5.12
CA VAL A 18 -12.77 8.44 -5.48
C VAL A 18 -13.40 7.41 -6.42
N LEU A 19 -12.68 7.05 -7.50
CA LEU A 19 -13.18 6.09 -8.48
C LEU A 19 -13.47 4.71 -7.88
N VAL A 20 -12.60 4.26 -6.98
CA VAL A 20 -12.69 2.94 -6.33
C VAL A 20 -13.73 2.90 -5.20
N ARG A 21 -14.16 4.05 -4.67
CA ARG A 21 -15.24 4.10 -3.67
C ARG A 21 -16.63 4.07 -4.27
N ASP A 22 -16.75 4.36 -5.56
CA ASP A 22 -18.01 4.21 -6.29
C ASP A 22 -18.26 2.72 -6.57
N VAL A 23 -19.30 2.16 -5.95
CA VAL A 23 -19.69 0.74 -6.06
C VAL A 23 -19.99 0.35 -7.51
N LYS A 24 -20.46 1.30 -8.35
CA LYS A 24 -20.69 1.04 -9.78
C LYS A 24 -19.39 0.75 -10.54
N ASN A 25 -18.26 1.25 -10.03
CA ASN A 25 -16.94 1.01 -10.59
C ASN A 25 -16.25 -0.15 -9.88
N ALA A 26 -16.24 -0.18 -8.55
CA ALA A 26 -15.60 -1.23 -7.75
C ALA A 26 -16.63 -1.84 -6.78
N PRO A 27 -17.35 -2.90 -7.20
CA PRO A 27 -18.36 -3.55 -6.38
C PRO A 27 -17.76 -4.09 -5.07
N LEU A 28 -18.50 -3.98 -3.97
CA LEU A 28 -18.09 -4.49 -2.66
C LEU A 28 -18.41 -5.97 -2.44
N LYS A 29 -19.39 -6.50 -3.21
CA LYS A 29 -19.82 -7.91 -3.23
C LYS A 29 -18.83 -8.84 -3.95
N VAL A 30 -17.56 -8.69 -3.64
CA VAL A 30 -16.46 -9.51 -4.16
C VAL A 30 -15.44 -9.77 -3.05
N LYS A 31 -14.78 -10.93 -3.10
CA LYS A 31 -13.83 -11.31 -2.06
C LYS A 31 -12.61 -10.41 -2.11
N GLU A 32 -12.03 -10.20 -3.29
CA GLU A 32 -10.85 -9.37 -3.48
C GLU A 32 -10.84 -8.56 -4.78
N TRP A 33 -9.86 -7.66 -4.93
CA TRP A 33 -9.69 -6.85 -6.13
C TRP A 33 -9.54 -7.69 -7.40
N ALA A 34 -8.95 -8.89 -7.29
CA ALA A 34 -8.79 -9.80 -8.42
C ALA A 34 -10.14 -10.15 -9.06
N ASP A 35 -11.18 -10.34 -8.23
CA ASP A 35 -12.53 -10.74 -8.64
C ASP A 35 -13.36 -9.61 -9.27
N ILE A 36 -12.91 -8.35 -9.17
CA ILE A 36 -13.55 -7.25 -9.89
C ILE A 36 -13.37 -7.46 -11.39
N LYS A 37 -14.48 -7.42 -12.13
CA LYS A 37 -14.53 -7.53 -13.59
C LYS A 37 -13.49 -6.65 -14.27
N ILE A 38 -12.85 -7.18 -15.31
CA ILE A 38 -11.76 -6.48 -16.01
C ILE A 38 -12.28 -5.22 -16.71
N GLU A 39 -13.52 -5.24 -17.19
CA GLU A 39 -14.20 -4.12 -17.83
C GLU A 39 -14.31 -2.93 -16.88
N ASN A 40 -14.63 -3.20 -15.61
CA ASN A 40 -14.68 -2.18 -14.57
C ASN A 40 -13.29 -1.57 -14.29
N LYS A 41 -12.24 -2.41 -14.27
CA LYS A 41 -10.85 -1.96 -14.10
C LYS A 41 -10.36 -1.13 -15.29
N ILE A 42 -10.79 -1.48 -16.50
CA ILE A 42 -10.52 -0.72 -17.72
C ILE A 42 -11.24 0.63 -17.68
N LYS A 43 -12.55 0.64 -17.40
CA LYS A 43 -13.35 1.86 -17.25
C LYS A 43 -12.74 2.84 -16.24
N MET A 44 -12.35 2.35 -15.06
CA MET A 44 -11.67 3.19 -14.06
C MET A 44 -10.33 3.72 -14.55
N PHE A 45 -9.57 2.93 -15.31
CA PHE A 45 -8.31 3.38 -15.90
C PHE A 45 -8.53 4.46 -16.96
N ASP A 46 -9.52 4.30 -17.84
CA ASP A 46 -9.87 5.31 -18.85
C ASP A 46 -10.29 6.62 -18.19
N LEU A 47 -11.06 6.56 -17.09
CA LEU A 47 -11.41 7.72 -16.27
C LEU A 47 -10.20 8.37 -15.57
N VAL A 48 -9.09 7.65 -15.36
CA VAL A 48 -7.84 8.27 -14.89
C VAL A 48 -7.14 9.00 -16.03
N LEU A 49 -7.17 8.43 -17.25
CA LEU A 49 -6.54 9.03 -18.42
C LEU A 49 -7.16 10.37 -18.83
N THR A 50 -8.43 10.63 -18.48
CA THR A 50 -9.06 11.94 -18.71
C THR A 50 -8.48 13.06 -17.85
N TYR A 51 -7.76 12.74 -16.77
CA TYR A 51 -7.15 13.72 -15.86
C TYR A 51 -5.62 13.67 -15.85
N PHE A 52 -5.02 12.54 -16.20
CA PHE A 52 -3.59 12.32 -16.10
C PHE A 52 -3.02 11.64 -17.34
N LYS A 53 -1.88 12.14 -17.80
CA LYS A 53 -1.08 11.47 -18.81
C LYS A 53 -0.34 10.28 -18.19
N VAL A 54 -0.72 9.06 -18.57
CA VAL A 54 -0.10 7.82 -18.08
C VAL A 54 0.34 6.96 -19.26
N GLU A 55 1.65 6.92 -19.54
CA GLU A 55 2.22 6.13 -20.64
C GLU A 55 2.84 4.84 -20.10
N GLY A 56 2.49 3.68 -20.68
CA GLY A 56 3.11 2.37 -20.37
C GLY A 56 2.96 1.85 -18.93
N ARG A 57 2.25 2.58 -18.06
CA ARG A 57 2.23 2.35 -16.60
C ARG A 57 0.88 1.90 -16.05
N LYS A 58 0.02 1.32 -16.89
CA LYS A 58 -1.33 0.84 -16.53
C LYS A 58 -1.35 -0.06 -15.29
N HIS A 59 -0.42 -1.02 -15.22
CA HIS A 59 -0.30 -1.94 -14.08
C HIS A 59 -0.02 -1.21 -12.75
N LEU A 60 0.71 -0.08 -12.77
CA LEU A 60 0.96 0.75 -11.59
C LEU A 60 -0.30 1.48 -11.12
N VAL A 61 -1.12 1.95 -12.07
CA VAL A 61 -2.41 2.58 -11.75
C VAL A 61 -3.35 1.56 -11.09
N TRP A 62 -3.43 0.35 -11.65
CA TRP A 62 -4.21 -0.73 -11.05
C TRP A 62 -3.69 -1.14 -9.67
N ALA A 63 -2.38 -1.19 -9.47
CA ALA A 63 -1.80 -1.44 -8.15
C ALA A 63 -2.18 -0.34 -7.14
N GLN A 64 -2.16 0.92 -7.55
CA GLN A 64 -2.58 2.04 -6.72
C GLN A 64 -4.09 1.96 -6.40
N MET A 65 -4.94 1.63 -7.36
CA MET A 65 -6.39 1.45 -7.15
C MET A 65 -6.70 0.27 -6.23
N ASN A 66 -6.02 -0.86 -6.40
CA ASN A 66 -6.13 -2.00 -5.49
C ASN A 66 -5.75 -1.62 -4.05
N SER A 67 -4.67 -0.85 -3.88
CA SER A 67 -4.31 -0.32 -2.56
C SER A 67 -5.41 0.56 -1.99
N SER A 68 -5.98 1.48 -2.79
CA SER A 68 -7.09 2.34 -2.36
C SER A 68 -8.35 1.52 -2.01
N TYR A 69 -8.65 0.45 -2.74
CA TYR A 69 -9.79 -0.44 -2.50
C TYR A 69 -9.67 -1.16 -1.16
N ARG A 70 -8.49 -1.75 -0.89
CA ARG A 70 -8.21 -2.40 0.39
C ARG A 70 -8.28 -1.40 1.55
N SER A 71 -7.72 -0.20 1.37
CA SER A 71 -7.80 0.87 2.38
C SER A 71 -9.23 1.32 2.65
N TYR A 72 -10.08 1.42 1.61
CA TYR A 72 -11.49 1.76 1.78
C TYR A 72 -12.24 0.69 2.60
N ARG A 73 -12.11 -0.59 2.23
CA ARG A 73 -12.72 -1.69 2.99
C ARG A 73 -12.21 -1.78 4.42
N HIS A 74 -10.91 -1.56 4.62
CA HIS A 74 -10.34 -1.48 5.97
C HIS A 74 -10.93 -0.32 6.79
N LEU A 75 -11.12 0.85 6.17
CA LEU A 75 -11.72 2.00 6.84
C LEU A 75 -13.17 1.72 7.25
N LEU A 76 -13.96 1.09 6.38
CA LEU A 76 -15.31 0.66 6.68
C LEU A 76 -15.32 -0.30 7.87
N LYS A 77 -14.49 -1.35 7.82
CA LYS A 77 -14.36 -2.32 8.91
C LYS A 77 -14.02 -1.63 10.23
N LYS A 78 -12.98 -0.79 10.23
CA LYS A 78 -12.49 -0.10 11.43
C LYS A 78 -13.53 0.83 12.05
N ARG A 79 -14.34 1.50 11.23
CA ARG A 79 -15.29 2.52 11.70
C ARG A 79 -16.66 1.97 12.07
N TYR A 80 -17.13 0.93 11.38
CA TYR A 80 -18.51 0.48 11.47
C TYR A 80 -18.66 -0.97 11.92
N PHE A 81 -17.59 -1.78 11.88
CA PHE A 81 -17.63 -3.17 12.29
C PHE A 81 -16.87 -3.42 13.60
N GLU A 82 -15.57 -3.07 13.64
CA GLU A 82 -14.69 -3.30 14.80
C GLU A 82 -15.11 -2.61 16.12
N PRO A 83 -15.88 -1.51 16.15
CA PRO A 83 -16.36 -0.93 17.40
C PRO A 83 -17.40 -1.77 18.17
N TYR A 84 -17.94 -2.83 17.55
CA TYR A 84 -18.98 -3.65 18.14
C TYR A 84 -18.48 -5.08 18.37
N ASP A 85 -18.70 -5.62 19.58
CA ASP A 85 -18.34 -7.01 19.90
C ASP A 85 -19.26 -8.03 19.22
N ASN A 86 -20.52 -7.66 18.97
CA ASN A 86 -21.51 -8.48 18.29
C ASN A 86 -21.62 -8.07 16.80
N PRO A 87 -21.28 -8.97 15.85
CA PRO A 87 -21.40 -8.71 14.42
C PRO A 87 -22.81 -8.32 13.95
N GLU A 88 -23.86 -8.79 14.60
CA GLU A 88 -25.24 -8.46 14.23
C GLU A 88 -25.62 -7.03 14.62
N ILE A 89 -25.01 -6.49 15.69
CA ILE A 89 -25.13 -5.06 16.02
C ILE A 89 -24.41 -4.23 14.96
N ALA A 90 -23.19 -4.62 14.57
CA ALA A 90 -22.47 -3.96 13.47
C ALA A 90 -23.26 -4.04 12.15
N ARG A 91 -23.90 -5.17 11.86
CA ARG A 91 -24.73 -5.39 10.67
C ARG A 91 -25.90 -4.40 10.59
N ALA A 92 -26.54 -4.11 11.73
CA ALA A 92 -27.62 -3.12 11.80
C ALA A 92 -27.13 -1.66 11.60
N ASN A 93 -25.86 -1.37 11.90
CA ASN A 93 -25.26 -0.04 11.78
C ASN A 93 -24.65 0.19 10.39
N ILE A 94 -25.51 0.27 9.37
CA ILE A 94 -25.11 0.46 7.97
C ILE A 94 -24.47 1.84 7.77
N PRO A 95 -23.31 1.95 7.11
CA PRO A 95 -22.72 3.24 6.74
C PRO A 95 -23.67 4.09 5.88
N LEU A 96 -23.65 5.41 6.06
CA LEU A 96 -24.42 6.34 5.23
C LEU A 96 -24.06 6.15 3.74
N GLU A 97 -25.06 6.19 2.87
CA GLU A 97 -24.94 6.00 1.41
C GLU A 97 -24.45 4.60 0.96
N MET A 98 -24.51 3.60 1.84
CA MET A 98 -24.21 2.21 1.49
C MET A 98 -25.49 1.38 1.39
N GLU A 99 -25.60 0.58 0.33
CA GLU A 99 -26.67 -0.40 0.18
C GLU A 99 -26.54 -1.52 1.22
N LYS A 100 -27.68 -1.98 1.74
CA LYS A 100 -27.71 -3.00 2.80
C LYS A 100 -27.03 -4.29 2.36
N GLU A 101 -27.26 -4.73 1.12
CA GLU A 101 -26.71 -5.98 0.60
C GLU A 101 -25.19 -5.94 0.46
N ASP A 102 -24.63 -4.77 0.16
CA ASP A 102 -23.18 -4.57 0.10
C ASP A 102 -22.57 -4.63 1.50
N TRP A 103 -23.23 -4.01 2.49
CA TRP A 103 -22.80 -4.08 3.88
C TRP A 103 -22.88 -5.51 4.44
N ASP A 104 -24.00 -6.19 4.22
CA ASP A 104 -24.22 -7.57 4.65
C ASP A 104 -23.16 -8.52 4.12
N TYR A 105 -22.76 -8.35 2.86
CA TYR A 105 -21.68 -9.12 2.25
C TYR A 105 -20.33 -8.87 2.95
N LEU A 106 -20.00 -7.61 3.24
CA LEU A 106 -18.75 -7.27 3.92
C LEU A 106 -18.71 -7.82 5.36
N VAL A 107 -19.80 -7.71 6.10
CA VAL A 107 -19.93 -8.27 7.45
C VAL A 107 -19.74 -9.79 7.40
N ASN A 108 -20.43 -10.49 6.48
CA ASN A 108 -20.29 -11.93 6.27
C ASN A 108 -18.84 -12.32 5.98
N LEU A 109 -18.13 -11.53 5.16
CA LEU A 109 -16.73 -11.79 4.88
C LEU A 109 -15.83 -11.62 6.11
N TRP A 110 -16.10 -10.66 7.00
CA TRP A 110 -15.24 -10.40 8.15
C TRP A 110 -15.50 -11.34 9.34
N ILE A 111 -16.69 -11.94 9.43
CA ILE A 111 -17.00 -12.99 10.40
C ILE A 111 -16.56 -14.38 9.93
N ASP A 112 -16.31 -14.57 8.64
CA ASP A 112 -15.80 -15.82 8.09
C ASP A 112 -14.50 -16.25 8.78
N GLU A 113 -14.48 -17.47 9.32
CA GLU A 113 -13.35 -18.00 10.09
C GLU A 113 -12.07 -18.08 9.25
N GLY A 114 -12.19 -18.43 7.96
CA GLY A 114 -11.08 -18.50 7.03
C GLY A 114 -10.43 -17.12 6.83
N TRP A 115 -11.26 -16.10 6.64
CA TRP A 115 -10.80 -14.71 6.54
C TRP A 115 -10.14 -14.24 7.83
N GLN A 116 -10.74 -14.52 8.99
CA GLN A 116 -10.20 -14.15 10.30
C GLN A 116 -8.83 -14.79 10.56
N LYS A 117 -8.67 -16.09 10.24
CA LYS A 117 -7.40 -16.81 10.35
C LYS A 117 -6.30 -16.14 9.53
N ILE A 118 -6.58 -15.82 8.26
CA ILE A 118 -5.63 -15.12 7.38
C ILE A 118 -5.32 -13.73 7.92
N SER A 119 -6.32 -12.99 8.39
CA SER A 119 -6.15 -11.66 8.96
C SER A 119 -5.25 -11.69 10.21
N GLN A 120 -5.48 -12.65 11.11
CA GLN A 120 -4.69 -12.82 12.34
C GLN A 120 -3.24 -13.24 12.03
N GLN A 121 -3.04 -14.19 11.11
CA GLN A 121 -1.70 -14.56 10.66
C GLN A 121 -0.95 -13.36 10.09
N ASN A 122 -1.59 -12.59 9.21
CA ASN A 122 -0.99 -11.36 8.65
C ASN A 122 -0.68 -10.31 9.74
N LYS A 123 -1.49 -10.23 10.80
CA LYS A 123 -1.23 -9.36 11.95
C LYS A 123 0.01 -9.81 12.71
N MET A 124 0.14 -11.11 12.98
CA MET A 124 1.29 -11.71 13.64
C MET A 124 2.57 -11.54 12.81
N SER A 125 2.52 -11.82 11.49
CA SER A 125 3.66 -11.61 10.59
C SER A 125 4.11 -10.16 10.53
N ARG A 126 3.18 -9.20 10.56
CA ARG A 126 3.54 -7.78 10.65
C ARG A 126 4.18 -7.42 11.99
N ALA A 127 3.69 -7.98 13.09
CA ALA A 127 4.24 -7.74 14.42
C ALA A 127 5.64 -8.37 14.60
N ALA A 128 5.90 -9.49 13.92
CA ALA A 128 7.20 -10.17 13.93
C ALA A 128 8.24 -9.52 13.02
N ASN A 129 7.88 -8.54 12.19
CA ASN A 129 8.85 -7.83 11.36
C ASN A 129 9.64 -6.83 12.22
N SER A 130 10.88 -7.17 12.52
CA SER A 130 11.78 -6.37 13.34
C SER A 130 12.64 -5.38 12.55
N ILE A 131 12.61 -5.44 11.22
CA ILE A 131 13.33 -4.50 10.35
C ILE A 131 12.48 -3.24 10.16
N ILE A 132 12.96 -2.14 10.74
CA ILE A 132 12.21 -0.88 10.85
C ILE A 132 12.80 0.19 9.92
N HIS A 133 11.96 0.72 9.03
CA HIS A 133 12.32 1.84 8.16
C HIS A 133 12.14 3.20 8.87
N THR A 134 12.89 4.21 8.42
CA THR A 134 12.94 5.58 8.95
C THR A 134 12.23 6.61 8.07
N THR A 135 11.55 6.17 7.00
CA THR A 135 11.02 7.08 5.97
C THR A 135 9.78 7.87 6.39
N GLY A 136 9.14 7.50 7.51
CA GLY A 136 7.90 8.11 7.99
C GLY A 136 6.75 7.95 6.99
N ALA A 137 5.97 9.01 6.76
CA ALA A 137 4.85 8.98 5.81
C ALA A 137 5.28 8.85 4.33
N LYS A 138 6.57 9.07 4.03
CA LYS A 138 7.12 8.93 2.68
C LYS A 138 7.46 7.46 2.41
N GLY A 139 7.15 6.97 1.22
CA GLY A 139 7.56 5.64 0.79
C GLY A 139 8.96 5.64 0.15
N ALA A 140 9.55 4.46 -0.02
CA ALA A 140 10.86 4.29 -0.64
C ALA A 140 10.99 4.96 -2.02
N GLN A 141 9.95 4.89 -2.87
CA GLN A 141 9.99 5.54 -4.19
C GLN A 141 10.11 7.07 -4.10
N GLN A 142 9.40 7.68 -3.15
CA GLN A 142 9.49 9.14 -2.93
C GLN A 142 10.88 9.52 -2.44
N ARG A 143 11.52 8.66 -1.63
CA ARG A 143 12.88 8.84 -1.17
C ARG A 143 13.92 8.68 -2.28
N ALA A 144 13.69 7.75 -3.20
CA ALA A 144 14.52 7.61 -4.40
C ALA A 144 14.42 8.84 -5.31
N GLU A 145 13.21 9.36 -5.53
CA GLU A 145 12.99 10.58 -6.31
C GLU A 145 13.69 11.79 -5.68
N GLU A 146 13.52 11.99 -4.36
CA GLU A 146 14.19 13.07 -3.63
C GLU A 146 15.72 12.97 -3.71
N ALA A 147 16.27 11.76 -3.68
CA ALA A 147 17.71 11.55 -3.85
C ALA A 147 18.15 11.88 -5.29
N PHE A 148 17.38 11.47 -6.29
CA PHE A 148 17.66 11.79 -7.69
C PHE A 148 17.58 13.30 -7.96
N GLU A 149 16.57 13.99 -7.43
CA GLU A 149 16.45 15.45 -7.56
C GLU A 149 17.65 16.20 -6.96
N GLN A 150 18.29 15.65 -5.92
CA GLN A 150 19.46 16.24 -5.27
C GLN A 150 20.77 15.93 -5.98
N THR A 151 20.95 14.70 -6.46
CA THR A 151 22.24 14.22 -6.99
C THR A 151 22.30 14.14 -8.52
N GLY A 152 21.16 14.17 -9.19
CA GLY A 152 21.01 13.88 -10.62
C GLY A 152 21.31 12.42 -10.99
N GLN A 153 21.52 11.54 -10.00
CA GLN A 153 21.92 10.14 -10.21
C GLN A 153 20.91 9.17 -9.62
N GLU A 154 20.54 8.16 -10.38
CA GLU A 154 19.72 7.06 -9.87
C GLU A 154 20.48 6.31 -8.78
N ILE A 155 19.79 6.03 -7.68
CA ILE A 155 20.35 5.24 -6.58
C ILE A 155 19.97 3.77 -6.76
N ASP A 156 20.91 2.88 -6.46
CA ASP A 156 20.65 1.44 -6.46
C ASP A 156 19.79 1.02 -5.25
N ARG A 157 19.38 -0.26 -5.24
CA ARG A 157 18.54 -0.81 -4.17
C ARG A 157 19.23 -0.85 -2.81
N LEU A 158 20.54 -1.07 -2.76
CA LEU A 158 21.30 -1.12 -1.51
C LEU A 158 21.35 0.28 -0.90
N ARG A 159 21.67 1.28 -1.72
CA ARG A 159 21.71 2.68 -1.31
C ARG A 159 20.35 3.20 -0.89
N LEU A 160 19.29 2.81 -1.59
CA LEU A 160 17.93 3.13 -1.17
C LEU A 160 17.57 2.43 0.15
N TRP A 161 18.00 1.19 0.36
CA TRP A 161 17.77 0.51 1.64
C TRP A 161 18.45 1.26 2.79
N GLU A 162 19.73 1.61 2.64
CA GLU A 162 20.46 2.45 3.61
C GLU A 162 19.69 3.75 3.90
N LEU A 163 19.35 4.50 2.85
CA LEU A 163 18.66 5.77 2.97
C LEU A 163 17.27 5.65 3.64
N THR A 164 16.62 4.49 3.54
CA THR A 164 15.30 4.25 4.14
C THR A 164 15.32 3.59 5.51
N HIS A 165 16.48 3.14 6.00
CA HIS A 165 16.64 2.46 7.29
C HIS A 165 17.66 3.15 8.21
N THR A 166 18.29 4.23 7.75
CA THR A 166 19.22 5.05 8.52
C THR A 166 18.56 6.36 8.93
N ARG A 167 18.80 6.80 10.17
CA ARG A 167 18.40 8.12 10.69
C ARG A 167 19.45 9.16 10.33
N VAL A 168 19.16 10.44 10.61
CA VAL A 168 20.10 11.55 10.36
C VAL A 168 21.43 11.37 11.10
N ASN A 169 21.43 10.72 12.27
CA ASN A 169 22.64 10.41 13.05
C ASN A 169 23.45 9.21 12.52
N GLY A 170 23.06 8.61 11.38
CA GLY A 170 23.77 7.49 10.78
C GLY A 170 23.42 6.11 11.36
N GLN A 171 22.53 6.03 12.36
CA GLN A 171 22.13 4.78 13.00
C GLN A 171 20.73 4.34 12.58
N ALA A 172 20.46 3.03 12.66
CA ALA A 172 19.14 2.47 12.47
C ALA A 172 18.22 2.71 13.70
N CYS A 173 16.95 2.36 13.56
CA CYS A 173 15.96 2.56 14.62
C CYS A 173 16.09 1.61 15.81
N ASN A 174 16.67 0.42 15.59
CA ASN A 174 16.86 -0.63 16.59
C ASN A 174 18.11 -1.45 16.22
N GLU A 175 18.54 -2.30 17.15
CA GLU A 175 19.73 -3.15 17.01
C GLU A 175 19.61 -4.11 15.82
N GLU A 176 18.49 -4.81 15.68
CA GLU A 176 18.29 -5.77 14.58
C GLU A 176 18.39 -5.11 13.18
N THR A 177 17.84 -3.90 13.00
CA THR A 177 18.01 -3.17 11.73
C THR A 177 19.45 -2.66 11.57
N GLN A 178 20.12 -2.30 12.67
CA GLN A 178 21.51 -1.85 12.65
C GLN A 178 22.45 -2.96 12.20
N GLU A 179 22.26 -4.19 12.67
CA GLU A 179 23.02 -5.36 12.22
C GLU A 179 22.88 -5.56 10.72
N LYS A 180 21.64 -5.53 10.19
CA LYS A 180 21.40 -5.65 8.75
C LYS A 180 21.99 -4.50 7.94
N LEU A 181 22.01 -3.29 8.50
CA LEU A 181 22.67 -2.16 7.87
C LEU A 181 24.18 -2.39 7.75
N VAL A 182 24.82 -2.90 8.80
CA VAL A 182 26.26 -3.23 8.78
C VAL A 182 26.56 -4.34 7.77
N ASP A 183 25.76 -5.41 7.75
CA ASP A 183 25.89 -6.52 6.78
C ASP A 183 25.84 -5.99 5.34
N LEU A 184 24.88 -5.11 5.04
CA LEU A 184 24.70 -4.53 3.70
C LEU A 184 25.86 -3.60 3.32
N ILE A 185 26.38 -2.82 4.25
CA ILE A 185 27.54 -1.95 4.01
C ILE A 185 28.77 -2.80 3.68
N HIS A 186 29.02 -3.86 4.45
CA HIS A 186 30.13 -4.79 4.18
C HIS A 186 29.99 -5.46 2.81
N PHE A 187 28.78 -5.92 2.46
CA PHE A 187 28.52 -6.51 1.15
C PHE A 187 28.76 -5.52 0.00
N ARG A 188 28.35 -4.26 0.15
CA ARG A 188 28.62 -3.22 -0.84
C ARG A 188 30.11 -2.95 -1.02
N ILE A 189 30.87 -2.90 0.07
CA ILE A 189 32.33 -2.73 0.01
C ILE A 189 32.97 -3.92 -0.73
N TYR A 190 32.53 -5.15 -0.42
CA TYR A 190 32.98 -6.36 -1.10
C TYR A 190 32.75 -6.27 -2.62
N LEU A 191 31.52 -5.95 -3.05
CA LEU A 191 31.20 -5.84 -4.48
C LEU A 191 32.06 -4.78 -5.19
N ARG A 192 32.27 -3.62 -4.56
CA ARG A 192 33.09 -2.55 -5.13
C ARG A 192 34.54 -2.99 -5.34
N ASN A 193 35.09 -3.75 -4.39
CA ASN A 193 36.46 -4.26 -4.47
C ASN A 193 36.63 -5.40 -5.49
N TYR A 194 35.57 -6.15 -5.80
CA TYR A 194 35.59 -7.23 -6.79
C TYR A 194 35.36 -6.77 -8.23
N HIS A 195 34.63 -5.65 -8.44
CA HIS A 195 34.44 -5.05 -9.76
C HIS A 195 35.57 -4.10 -10.21
N LEU A 196 36.59 -3.90 -9.37
CA LEU A 196 37.80 -3.13 -9.66
C LEU A 196 39.02 -4.01 -9.99
N LYS A 197 38.82 -5.31 -10.23
CA LYS A 197 39.78 -6.25 -10.82
C LYS A 197 39.28 -6.71 -12.18
#